data_AF-T1DC05-F1
#
_entry.id   AF-T1DC05-F1
#
_cell.length_a   1.000
_cell.length_b   1.000
_cell.length_c   1.000
_cell.angle_alpha   90.00
_cell.angle_beta   90.00
_cell.angle_gamma   90.00
#
_symmetry.space_group_name_H-M   'P 1'
#
loop_
_entity.id
_entity.type
_entity.pdbx_description
1 polymer ?
#
loop_
_entity_poly.entity_id
_entity_poly.type
_entity_poly.pdbx_seq_one_letter_code
_entity_poly.pdbx_strand_id
1 'polypeptide(L)'
;MGECWLLGAGAVGCAVLWALRDLPVSGRLHVVDPKRVTAGNLNRQILFNESDVNHWKADAAVARAKALLPALELVPHVKTFQTAFAGQPIARVLVGLDSREVRQEVQRELPAEVFDASTTGALEVLFHYNHVSEQRACLECVYPTRADKLAQSRHMAEGLGLTLEEVQAPFISVELAEKLTANFPHLVIDELIGRAISSVYRENCAAAVLRAPGGEQFLAPFAFVSILAGTLLVMHLVSRLRGDCCAVQPLGPSARGHR
;
A
#
# COMPACT_ATOMS: atom_id res chain seq x y z
N MET A 1 8.68 -14.87 -11.48
CA MET A 1 7.64 -14.44 -10.52
C MET A 1 6.48 -15.42 -10.48
N GLY A 2 6.12 -16.09 -11.58
CA GLY A 2 5.03 -17.06 -11.59
C GLY A 2 3.67 -16.33 -11.53
N GLU A 3 2.69 -16.94 -10.87
CA GLU A 3 1.35 -16.36 -10.65
C GLU A 3 1.37 -15.49 -9.39
N CYS A 4 0.99 -14.20 -9.50
CA CYS A 4 1.06 -13.26 -8.40
C CYS A 4 -0.06 -12.22 -8.45
N TRP A 5 -0.51 -11.77 -7.27
CA TRP A 5 -1.60 -10.81 -7.11
C TRP A 5 -1.13 -9.56 -6.39
N LEU A 6 -1.15 -8.41 -7.06
CA LEU A 6 -0.96 -7.11 -6.44
C LEU A 6 -2.31 -6.56 -5.98
N LEU A 7 -2.50 -6.46 -4.66
CA LEU A 7 -3.71 -5.96 -4.03
C LEU A 7 -3.55 -4.48 -3.68
N GLY A 8 -4.29 -3.63 -4.38
CA GLY A 8 -4.21 -2.17 -4.28
C GLY A 8 -3.27 -1.57 -5.31
N ALA A 9 -3.81 -0.76 -6.21
CA ALA A 9 -3.07 0.08 -7.16
C ALA A 9 -2.92 1.53 -6.63
N GLY A 10 -2.76 1.64 -5.31
CA GLY A 10 -2.46 2.89 -4.61
C GLY A 10 -0.98 3.26 -4.69
N ALA A 11 -0.51 4.10 -3.76
CA ALA A 11 0.86 4.65 -3.80
C ALA A 11 1.93 3.54 -3.76
N VAL A 12 1.81 2.61 -2.81
CA VAL A 12 2.71 1.46 -2.67
C VAL A 12 2.61 0.53 -3.87
N GLY A 13 1.39 0.20 -4.34
CA GLY A 13 1.21 -0.67 -5.49
C GLY A 13 1.77 -0.09 -6.80
N CYS A 14 1.59 1.21 -7.03
CA CYS A 14 2.22 1.92 -8.15
C CYS A 14 3.75 1.85 -8.06
N ALA A 15 4.31 2.02 -6.86
CA ALA A 15 5.74 1.90 -6.63
C ALA A 15 6.28 0.47 -6.85
N VAL A 16 5.52 -0.57 -6.49
CA VAL A 16 5.87 -1.97 -6.81
C VAL A 16 6.00 -2.16 -8.32
N LEU A 17 4.98 -1.79 -9.08
CA LEU A 17 4.98 -1.91 -10.55
C LEU A 17 6.14 -1.12 -11.18
N TRP A 18 6.42 0.09 -10.66
CA TRP A 18 7.53 0.91 -11.10
C TRP A 18 8.89 0.27 -10.80
N ALA A 19 9.08 -0.27 -9.59
CA ALA A 19 10.35 -0.90 -9.18
C ALA A 19 10.61 -2.24 -9.90
N LEU A 20 9.57 -2.97 -10.28
CA LEU A 20 9.70 -4.23 -11.03
C LEU A 20 10.32 -4.05 -12.41
N ARG A 21 10.25 -2.85 -13.02
CA ARG A 21 10.73 -2.59 -14.39
C ARG A 21 12.24 -2.81 -14.55
N ASP A 22 12.97 -2.63 -13.46
CA ASP A 22 14.44 -2.69 -13.44
C ASP A 22 14.93 -4.12 -13.15
N LEU A 23 14.03 -5.11 -13.14
CA LEU A 23 14.30 -6.50 -12.82
C LEU A 23 13.88 -7.43 -13.97
N PRO A 24 14.60 -8.54 -14.20
CA PRO A 24 14.22 -9.55 -15.19
C PRO A 24 13.09 -10.45 -14.65
N VAL A 25 11.88 -9.89 -14.53
CA VAL A 25 10.70 -10.61 -14.01
C VAL A 25 9.80 -11.11 -15.12
N SER A 26 9.32 -12.35 -14.97
CA SER A 26 8.35 -13.00 -15.86
C SER A 26 7.27 -13.73 -15.08
N GLY A 27 6.13 -13.95 -15.73
CA GLY A 27 4.93 -14.59 -15.15
C GLY A 27 3.68 -13.76 -15.38
N ARG A 28 2.67 -14.00 -14.55
CA ARG A 28 1.38 -13.30 -14.57
C ARG A 28 1.21 -12.49 -13.29
N LEU A 29 0.83 -11.22 -13.46
CA LEU A 29 0.56 -10.30 -12.35
C LEU A 29 -0.86 -9.75 -12.48
N HIS A 30 -1.72 -10.20 -11.57
CA HIS A 30 -3.06 -9.68 -11.40
C HIS A 30 -3.03 -8.40 -10.57
N VAL A 31 -3.55 -7.29 -11.08
CA VAL A 31 -3.63 -6.00 -10.36
C VAL A 31 -5.07 -5.75 -9.96
N VAL A 32 -5.34 -5.71 -8.66
CA VAL A 32 -6.71 -5.59 -8.11
C VAL A 32 -6.88 -4.24 -7.41
N ASP A 33 -7.80 -3.41 -7.92
CA ASP A 33 -8.20 -2.18 -7.24
C ASP A 33 -9.60 -1.75 -7.75
N PRO A 34 -10.61 -1.66 -6.86
CA PRO A 34 -11.97 -1.27 -7.25
C PRO A 34 -12.18 0.25 -7.34
N LYS A 35 -11.16 1.08 -7.05
CA LYS A 35 -11.31 2.54 -6.97
C LYS A 35 -10.93 3.22 -8.29
N ARG A 36 -11.35 4.48 -8.44
CA ARG A 36 -10.95 5.37 -9.54
C ARG A 36 -9.78 6.26 -9.12
N VAL A 37 -8.99 6.69 -10.10
CA VAL A 37 -7.94 7.70 -9.90
C VAL A 37 -8.60 9.06 -9.65
N THR A 38 -8.14 9.77 -8.63
CA THR A 38 -8.56 11.14 -8.31
C THR A 38 -7.39 12.11 -8.43
N ALA A 39 -7.65 13.41 -8.62
CA ALA A 39 -6.58 14.42 -8.69
C ALA A 39 -5.67 14.38 -7.43
N GLY A 40 -6.28 14.23 -6.25
CA GLY A 40 -5.55 14.07 -4.97
C GLY A 40 -4.75 12.77 -4.85
N ASN A 41 -4.67 11.93 -5.88
CA ASN A 41 -3.81 10.74 -5.91
C ASN A 41 -2.47 10.99 -6.64
N LEU A 42 -2.43 11.97 -7.54
CA LEU A 42 -1.29 12.22 -8.43
C LEU A 42 -0.04 12.67 -7.67
N ASN A 43 -0.20 13.23 -6.47
CA ASN A 43 0.90 13.64 -5.60
C ASN A 43 1.76 12.48 -5.06
N ARG A 44 1.30 11.23 -5.13
CA ARG A 44 2.01 10.05 -4.55
C ARG A 44 1.91 8.76 -5.37
N GLN A 45 0.94 8.66 -6.29
CA GLN A 45 0.75 7.49 -7.15
C GLN A 45 1.50 7.71 -8.46
N ILE A 46 2.80 7.41 -8.44
CA ILE A 46 3.77 7.78 -9.49
C ILE A 46 3.50 7.22 -10.90
N LEU A 47 2.57 6.27 -11.05
CA LEU A 47 2.20 5.75 -12.36
C LEU A 47 1.13 6.60 -13.06
N PHE A 48 0.35 7.37 -12.29
CA PHE A 48 -0.79 8.11 -12.82
C PHE A 48 -0.42 9.55 -13.14
N ASN A 49 -1.09 10.10 -14.15
CA ASN A 49 -1.07 11.52 -14.45
C ASN A 49 -2.49 12.07 -14.64
N GLU A 50 -2.61 13.34 -15.02
CA GLU A 50 -3.90 14.00 -15.19
C GLU A 50 -4.84 13.28 -16.19
N SER A 51 -4.30 12.63 -17.23
CA SER A 51 -5.12 11.90 -18.21
C SER A 51 -5.74 10.61 -17.66
N ASP A 52 -5.31 10.17 -16.48
CA ASP A 52 -5.84 8.95 -15.83
C ASP A 52 -6.96 9.27 -14.84
N VAL A 53 -7.21 10.55 -14.52
CA VAL A 53 -8.26 10.95 -13.57
C VAL A 53 -9.61 10.43 -14.05
N ASN A 54 -10.39 9.89 -13.11
CA ASN A 54 -11.66 9.17 -13.33
C ASN A 54 -11.54 7.78 -13.97
N HIS A 55 -10.38 7.33 -14.46
CA HIS A 55 -10.21 5.94 -14.87
C HIS A 55 -10.12 5.01 -13.66
N TRP A 56 -10.48 3.73 -13.86
CA TRP A 56 -10.30 2.71 -12.84
C TRP A 56 -8.82 2.47 -12.59
N LYS A 57 -8.41 2.42 -11.32
CA LYS A 57 -7.00 2.33 -10.94
C LYS A 57 -6.33 1.07 -11.48
N ALA A 58 -7.00 -0.08 -11.40
CA ALA A 58 -6.45 -1.32 -11.92
C ALA A 58 -6.17 -1.24 -13.42
N ASP A 59 -7.13 -0.72 -14.20
CA ASP A 59 -6.99 -0.56 -15.65
C ASP A 59 -5.88 0.44 -15.99
N ALA A 60 -5.89 1.62 -15.37
CA ALA A 60 -4.89 2.66 -15.59
C ALA A 60 -3.48 2.16 -15.21
N ALA A 61 -3.33 1.46 -14.08
CA ALA A 61 -2.05 0.97 -13.62
C ALA A 61 -1.49 -0.07 -14.58
N VAL A 62 -2.31 -1.02 -15.04
CA VAL A 62 -1.91 -2.01 -16.04
C VAL A 62 -1.56 -1.35 -17.37
N ALA A 63 -2.35 -0.39 -17.83
CA ALA A 63 -2.08 0.32 -19.08
C ALA A 63 -0.70 1.01 -19.06
N ARG A 64 -0.37 1.68 -17.95
CA ARG A 64 0.94 2.32 -17.73
C ARG A 64 2.06 1.31 -17.58
N ALA A 65 1.82 0.24 -16.83
CA ALA A 65 2.83 -0.77 -16.51
C ALA A 65 3.15 -1.70 -17.69
N LYS A 66 2.24 -1.90 -18.65
CA LYS A 66 2.49 -2.72 -19.86
C LYS A 66 3.73 -2.25 -20.65
N ALA A 67 3.94 -0.94 -20.75
CA ALA A 67 5.12 -0.37 -21.40
C ALA A 67 6.42 -0.61 -20.61
N LEU A 68 6.31 -0.75 -19.28
CA LEU A 68 7.44 -0.93 -18.36
C LEU A 68 7.81 -2.41 -18.16
N LEU A 69 6.84 -3.31 -18.30
CA LEU A 69 6.95 -4.71 -17.91
C LEU A 69 6.54 -5.66 -19.06
N PRO A 70 7.21 -5.61 -20.22
CA PRO A 70 6.80 -6.36 -21.42
C PRO A 70 6.85 -7.89 -21.24
N ALA A 71 7.64 -8.39 -20.28
CA ALA A 71 7.78 -9.81 -19.98
C ALA A 71 6.74 -10.34 -18.97
N LEU A 72 5.86 -9.46 -18.43
CA LEU A 72 4.78 -9.85 -17.54
C LEU A 72 3.43 -9.81 -18.26
N GLU A 73 2.64 -10.85 -18.05
CA GLU A 73 1.22 -10.83 -18.37
C GLU A 73 0.48 -10.05 -17.27
N LEU A 74 0.14 -8.79 -17.56
CA LEU A 74 -0.58 -7.92 -16.62
C LEU A 74 -2.10 -8.00 -16.83
N VAL A 75 -2.83 -8.34 -15.77
CA VAL A 75 -4.29 -8.55 -15.81
C VAL A 75 -4.99 -7.63 -14.80
N PRO A 76 -5.79 -6.64 -15.24
CA PRO A 76 -6.48 -5.73 -14.34
C PRO A 76 -7.78 -6.36 -13.80
N HIS A 77 -8.09 -6.06 -12.54
CA HIS A 77 -9.33 -6.46 -11.88
C HIS A 77 -9.97 -5.27 -11.16
N VAL A 78 -10.99 -4.69 -11.79
CA VAL A 78 -11.82 -3.61 -11.21
C VAL A 78 -12.91 -4.22 -10.32
N LYS A 79 -12.49 -4.83 -9.21
CA LYS A 79 -13.36 -5.49 -8.23
C LYS A 79 -12.60 -5.65 -6.91
N THR A 80 -13.27 -6.10 -5.86
CA THR A 80 -12.59 -6.44 -4.60
C THR A 80 -11.77 -7.73 -4.78
N PHE A 81 -10.74 -7.92 -3.96
CA PHE A 81 -9.90 -9.11 -4.05
C PHE A 81 -10.68 -10.39 -3.70
N GLN A 82 -11.66 -10.32 -2.80
CA GLN A 82 -12.52 -11.46 -2.48
C GLN A 82 -13.27 -11.96 -3.72
N THR A 83 -13.81 -11.04 -4.54
CA THR A 83 -14.45 -11.41 -5.80
C THR A 83 -13.43 -11.86 -6.85
N ALA A 84 -12.22 -11.28 -6.86
CA ALA A 84 -11.18 -11.65 -7.80
C ALA A 84 -10.58 -13.04 -7.53
N PHE A 85 -10.56 -13.46 -6.26
CA PHE A 85 -10.06 -14.76 -5.82
C PHE A 85 -11.08 -15.90 -5.94
N ALA A 86 -12.36 -15.57 -6.13
CA ALA A 86 -13.49 -16.48 -5.94
C ALA A 86 -13.24 -17.94 -6.41
N GLY A 87 -13.01 -18.83 -5.44
CA GLY A 87 -12.91 -20.27 -5.63
C GLY A 87 -11.56 -20.80 -6.11
N GLN A 88 -10.50 -19.99 -6.17
CA GLN A 88 -9.19 -20.42 -6.62
C GLN A 88 -8.12 -20.32 -5.53
N PRO A 89 -7.14 -21.24 -5.49
CA PRO A 89 -6.00 -21.13 -4.59
C PRO A 89 -5.13 -19.92 -4.97
N ILE A 90 -4.69 -19.16 -3.97
CA ILE A 90 -3.87 -17.96 -4.17
C ILE A 90 -2.43 -18.27 -3.77
N ALA A 91 -1.54 -18.36 -4.76
CA ALA A 91 -0.14 -18.68 -4.53
C ALA A 91 0.60 -17.55 -3.80
N ARG A 92 0.53 -16.33 -4.34
CA ARG A 92 1.30 -15.19 -3.80
C ARG A 92 0.55 -13.88 -3.94
N VAL A 93 0.53 -13.10 -2.86
CA VAL A 93 -0.02 -11.74 -2.82
C VAL A 93 1.05 -10.73 -2.44
N LEU A 94 1.06 -9.59 -3.14
CA LEU A 94 1.73 -8.35 -2.77
C LEU A 94 0.65 -7.37 -2.28
N VAL A 95 0.78 -6.86 -1.06
CA VAL A 95 -0.26 -6.06 -0.40
C VAL A 95 0.18 -4.60 -0.32
N GLY A 96 -0.56 -3.74 -1.02
CA GLY A 96 -0.38 -2.28 -1.06
C GLY A 96 -1.68 -1.53 -0.73
N LEU A 97 -2.53 -2.12 0.11
CA LEU A 97 -3.86 -1.62 0.47
C LEU A 97 -3.78 -0.40 1.42
N ASP A 98 -4.88 0.32 1.62
CA ASP A 98 -4.91 1.57 2.41
C ASP A 98 -5.60 1.44 3.78
N SER A 99 -6.05 0.24 4.14
CA SER A 99 -6.69 -0.04 5.43
C SER A 99 -6.04 -1.26 6.10
N ARG A 100 -5.96 -1.21 7.44
CA ARG A 100 -5.48 -2.32 8.27
C ARG A 100 -6.52 -3.44 8.31
N GLU A 101 -7.80 -3.09 8.39
CA GLU A 101 -8.92 -4.03 8.37
C GLU A 101 -8.92 -4.87 7.08
N VAL A 102 -8.74 -4.21 5.93
CA VAL A 102 -8.71 -4.92 4.64
C VAL A 102 -7.46 -5.82 4.54
N ARG A 103 -6.35 -5.48 5.18
CA ARG A 103 -5.18 -6.38 5.27
C ARG A 103 -5.48 -7.63 6.09
N GLN A 104 -6.22 -7.50 7.19
CA GLN A 104 -6.67 -8.67 7.96
C GLN A 104 -7.57 -9.57 7.10
N GLU A 105 -8.46 -8.97 6.31
CA GLU A 105 -9.31 -9.72 5.38
C GLU A 105 -8.49 -10.50 4.34
N VAL A 106 -7.41 -9.92 3.78
CA VAL A 106 -6.49 -10.64 2.88
C VAL A 106 -5.96 -11.91 3.52
N GLN A 107 -5.59 -11.87 4.81
CA GLN A 107 -5.07 -13.04 5.50
C GLN A 107 -6.12 -14.15 5.68
N ARG A 108 -7.41 -13.81 5.74
CA ARG A 108 -8.52 -14.77 5.86
C ARG A 108 -8.80 -15.52 4.57
N GLU A 109 -8.36 -15.00 3.42
CA GLU A 109 -8.37 -15.71 2.14
C GLU A 109 -7.27 -16.78 2.03
N LEU A 110 -6.42 -16.92 3.05
CA LEU A 110 -5.36 -17.92 3.17
C LEU A 110 -4.44 -18.05 1.93
N PRO A 111 -3.87 -16.94 1.41
CA PRO A 111 -2.82 -17.03 0.40
C PRO A 111 -1.61 -17.81 0.92
N ALA A 112 -0.95 -18.58 0.05
CA ALA A 112 0.24 -19.34 0.42
C ALA A 112 1.40 -18.42 0.84
N GLU A 113 1.62 -17.32 0.11
CA GLU A 113 2.62 -16.31 0.40
C GLU A 113 2.04 -14.89 0.43
N VAL A 114 2.42 -14.13 1.46
CA VAL A 114 2.04 -12.72 1.62
C VAL A 114 3.28 -11.87 1.76
N PHE A 115 3.36 -10.83 0.93
CA PHE A 115 4.31 -9.74 1.05
C PHE A 115 3.52 -8.46 1.29
N ASP A 116 3.69 -7.81 2.43
CA ASP A 116 2.98 -6.58 2.79
C ASP A 116 3.96 -5.42 3.01
N ALA A 117 3.58 -4.25 2.49
CA ALA A 117 4.21 -3.00 2.85
C ALA A 117 3.13 -1.96 3.20
N SER A 118 3.41 -1.17 4.23
CA SER A 118 2.56 -0.06 4.63
C SER A 118 3.39 1.14 5.05
N THR A 119 2.76 2.31 5.00
CA THR A 119 3.39 3.59 5.34
C THR A 119 2.49 4.32 6.31
N THR A 120 3.07 4.89 7.37
CA THR A 120 2.36 5.75 8.33
C THR A 120 3.03 7.12 8.34
N GLY A 121 2.40 8.09 7.68
CA GLY A 121 2.98 9.42 7.49
C GLY A 121 4.34 9.38 6.78
N ALA A 122 5.26 10.25 7.18
CA ALA A 122 6.59 10.38 6.55
C ALA A 122 7.71 9.60 7.25
N LEU A 123 7.43 8.99 8.41
CA LEU A 123 8.47 8.48 9.32
C LEU A 123 8.52 6.96 9.41
N GLU A 124 7.45 6.28 9.02
CA GLU A 124 7.32 4.84 9.23
C GLU A 124 7.02 4.13 7.92
N VAL A 125 7.84 3.10 7.65
CA VAL A 125 7.56 2.09 6.64
C VAL A 125 7.64 0.73 7.29
N LEU A 126 6.54 -0.02 7.23
CA LEU A 126 6.45 -1.37 7.74
C LEU A 126 6.56 -2.35 6.57
N PHE A 127 7.34 -3.41 6.76
CA PHE A 127 7.41 -4.55 5.86
C PHE A 127 7.10 -5.83 6.61
N HIS A 128 6.32 -6.68 5.97
CA HIS A 128 5.99 -7.97 6.53
C HIS A 128 5.96 -9.04 5.44
N TYR A 129 6.39 -10.25 5.82
CA TYR A 129 6.28 -11.44 4.99
C TYR A 129 5.88 -12.63 5.85
N ASN A 130 4.90 -13.38 5.36
CA ASN A 130 4.55 -14.68 5.91
C ASN A 130 4.22 -15.69 4.81
N HIS A 131 4.48 -16.95 5.11
CA HIS A 131 4.10 -18.10 4.30
C HIS A 131 3.20 -19.01 5.15
N VAL A 132 2.14 -19.57 4.56
CA VAL A 132 1.11 -20.35 5.28
C VAL A 132 1.67 -21.58 6.02
N SER A 133 2.73 -22.19 5.49
CA SER A 133 3.42 -23.33 6.10
C SER A 133 4.48 -22.94 7.15
N GLU A 134 4.79 -21.66 7.30
CA GLU A 134 5.79 -21.19 8.26
C GLU A 134 5.09 -20.63 9.51
N GLN A 135 5.66 -20.88 10.70
CA GLN A 135 5.16 -20.29 11.94
C GLN A 135 5.61 -18.82 12.07
N ARG A 136 5.05 -17.94 11.25
CA ARG A 136 5.26 -16.49 11.31
C ARG A 136 3.99 -15.78 11.75
N ALA A 137 4.17 -14.59 12.33
CA ALA A 137 3.06 -13.65 12.52
C ALA A 137 2.36 -13.45 11.17
N CYS A 138 1.03 -13.37 11.18
CA CYS A 138 0.23 -13.09 10.00
C CYS A 138 -0.22 -11.61 10.01
N LEU A 139 -0.93 -11.14 8.98
CA LEU A 139 -1.41 -9.75 8.95
C LEU A 139 -2.33 -9.39 10.12
N GLU A 140 -3.08 -10.34 10.67
CA GLU A 140 -3.91 -10.09 11.86
C GLU A 140 -3.08 -9.94 13.15
N CYS A 141 -1.92 -10.60 13.23
CA CYS A 141 -0.96 -10.40 14.32
C CYS A 141 -0.23 -9.04 14.20
N VAL A 142 0.09 -8.64 12.96
CA VAL A 142 0.84 -7.41 12.67
C VAL A 142 -0.03 -6.16 12.85
N TYR A 143 -1.32 -6.25 12.54
CA TYR A 143 -2.27 -5.13 12.59
C TYR A 143 -3.41 -5.40 13.60
N PRO A 144 -3.18 -5.36 14.92
CA PRO A 144 -4.21 -5.71 15.91
C PRO A 144 -5.30 -4.63 16.09
N THR A 145 -6.56 -5.02 15.92
CA THR A 145 -7.74 -4.11 15.86
C THR A 145 -7.93 -3.15 17.05
N ARG A 146 -7.51 -3.52 18.27
CA ARG A 146 -7.86 -2.77 19.51
C ARG A 146 -6.85 -1.69 19.90
N ALA A 147 -5.55 -1.96 19.76
CA ALA A 147 -4.50 -0.97 20.02
C ALA A 147 -4.43 0.08 18.89
N ASP A 148 -4.78 -0.34 17.67
CA ASP A 148 -4.55 0.44 16.47
C ASP A 148 -5.56 1.57 16.24
N LYS A 149 -6.83 1.41 16.63
CA LYS A 149 -7.84 2.47 16.41
C LYS A 149 -7.49 3.77 17.14
N LEU A 150 -6.97 3.67 18.36
CA LEU A 150 -6.56 4.84 19.14
C LEU A 150 -5.27 5.43 18.57
N ALA A 151 -4.30 4.60 18.19
CA ALA A 151 -3.05 5.05 17.55
C ALA A 151 -3.32 5.76 16.21
N GLN A 152 -4.19 5.20 15.38
CA GLN A 152 -4.62 5.81 14.12
C GLN A 152 -5.35 7.13 14.36
N SER A 153 -6.27 7.18 15.33
CA SER A 153 -6.98 8.43 15.67
C SER A 153 -6.01 9.52 16.14
N ARG A 154 -5.01 9.16 16.96
CA ARG A 154 -3.94 10.07 17.39
C ARG A 154 -3.13 10.59 16.20
N HIS A 155 -2.75 9.70 15.30
CA HIS A 155 -1.96 10.10 14.14
C HIS A 155 -2.74 10.98 13.15
N MET A 156 -4.04 10.72 12.97
CA MET A 156 -4.93 11.59 12.19
C MET A 156 -5.11 12.96 12.85
N ALA A 157 -5.28 12.99 14.18
CA ALA A 157 -5.41 14.21 14.97
C ALA A 157 -4.15 15.09 14.83
N GLU A 158 -2.97 14.51 15.04
CA GLU A 158 -1.68 15.18 14.85
C GLU A 158 -1.48 15.66 13.41
N GLY A 159 -1.76 14.79 12.42
CA GLY A 159 -1.54 15.10 11.02
C GLY A 159 -2.49 16.14 10.43
N LEU A 160 -3.71 16.28 10.97
CA LEU A 160 -4.70 17.26 10.53
C LEU A 160 -4.81 18.49 11.43
N GLY A 161 -4.09 18.51 12.56
CA GLY A 161 -4.23 19.56 13.58
C GLY A 161 -5.62 19.56 14.22
N LEU A 162 -6.20 18.38 14.46
CA LEU A 162 -7.51 18.15 15.07
C LEU A 162 -7.38 17.47 16.43
N THR A 163 -8.45 17.47 17.21
CA THR A 163 -8.57 16.67 18.44
C THR A 163 -8.99 15.23 18.15
N LEU A 164 -8.80 14.34 19.13
CA LEU A 164 -9.24 12.94 19.01
C LEU A 164 -10.76 12.81 18.83
N GLU A 165 -11.53 13.65 19.50
CA GLU A 165 -12.99 13.64 19.42
C GLU A 165 -13.46 14.07 18.02
N GLU A 166 -12.86 15.13 17.48
CA GLU A 166 -13.14 15.59 16.12
C GLU A 166 -12.83 14.49 15.10
N VAL A 167 -11.68 13.82 15.20
CA VAL A 167 -11.29 12.72 14.30
C VAL A 167 -12.24 11.53 14.36
N GLN A 168 -12.88 11.29 15.50
CA GLN A 168 -13.85 10.21 15.69
C GLN A 168 -15.25 10.56 15.18
N ALA A 169 -15.48 11.81 14.75
CA ALA A 169 -16.74 12.20 14.15
C ALA A 169 -17.02 11.38 12.88
N PRO A 170 -18.26 10.90 12.68
CA PRO A 170 -18.60 10.05 11.54
C PRO A 170 -18.47 10.79 10.20
N PHE A 171 -18.75 12.09 10.19
CA PHE A 171 -18.72 12.96 9.01
C PHE A 171 -18.19 14.34 9.37
N ILE A 172 -17.59 15.01 8.39
CA ILE A 172 -17.10 16.38 8.52
C ILE A 172 -18.29 17.35 8.55
N SER A 173 -18.40 18.11 9.65
CA SER A 173 -19.35 19.23 9.81
C SER A 173 -18.80 20.52 9.18
N VAL A 174 -19.64 21.55 9.05
CA VAL A 174 -19.20 22.88 8.58
C VAL A 174 -18.08 23.44 9.46
N GLU A 175 -18.24 23.40 10.79
CA GLU A 175 -17.22 23.87 11.73
C GLU A 175 -15.89 23.11 11.57
N LEU A 176 -15.96 21.79 11.36
CA LEU A 176 -14.76 20.99 11.15
C LEU A 176 -14.11 21.25 9.78
N ALA A 177 -14.92 21.51 8.74
CA ALA A 177 -14.43 21.90 7.43
C ALA A 177 -13.71 23.25 7.49
N GLU A 178 -14.26 24.23 8.21
CA GLU A 178 -13.60 25.53 8.44
C GLU A 178 -12.24 25.35 9.12
N LYS A 179 -12.17 24.56 10.21
CA LYS A 179 -10.90 24.22 10.88
C LYS A 179 -9.90 23.55 9.94
N LEU A 180 -10.34 22.58 9.13
CA LEU A 180 -9.49 21.92 8.14
C LEU A 180 -8.98 22.89 7.08
N THR A 181 -9.82 23.80 6.56
CA THR A 181 -9.38 24.80 5.58
C THR A 181 -8.47 25.87 6.18
N ALA A 182 -8.60 26.17 7.47
CA ALA A 182 -7.66 27.04 8.19
C ALA A 182 -6.27 26.40 8.30
N ASN A 183 -6.21 25.08 8.57
CA ASN A 183 -4.95 24.33 8.63
C ASN A 183 -4.40 24.00 7.22
N PHE A 184 -5.28 23.87 6.23
CA PHE A 184 -4.97 23.46 4.86
C PHE A 184 -5.71 24.33 3.84
N PRO A 185 -5.15 25.51 3.48
CA PRO A 185 -5.83 26.51 2.63
C PRO A 185 -6.18 26.04 1.19
N HIS A 186 -5.63 24.91 0.75
CA HIS A 186 -5.91 24.32 -0.56
C HIS A 186 -7.19 23.47 -0.58
N LEU A 187 -7.76 23.15 0.60
CA LEU A 187 -9.01 22.41 0.69
C LEU A 187 -10.20 23.35 0.52
N VAL A 188 -11.28 22.85 -0.08
CA VAL A 188 -12.52 23.61 -0.31
C VAL A 188 -13.60 23.11 0.65
N ILE A 189 -14.20 24.00 1.44
CA ILE A 189 -15.19 23.66 2.49
C ILE A 189 -16.32 22.79 1.93
N ASP A 190 -16.93 23.19 0.83
CA ASP A 190 -18.08 22.49 0.22
C ASP A 190 -17.72 21.07 -0.24
N GLU A 191 -16.46 20.82 -0.56
CA GLU A 191 -15.96 19.49 -0.96
C GLU A 191 -15.61 18.59 0.23
N LEU A 192 -15.61 19.12 1.46
CA LEU A 192 -15.26 18.38 2.68
C LEU A 192 -16.50 17.89 3.42
N ILE A 193 -17.57 18.70 3.46
CA ILE A 193 -18.77 18.43 4.25
C ILE A 193 -19.37 17.07 3.88
N GLY A 194 -19.70 16.26 4.90
CA GLY A 194 -20.30 14.95 4.70
C GLY A 194 -19.32 13.82 4.33
N ARG A 195 -18.03 14.12 4.15
CA ARG A 195 -16.99 13.09 3.98
C ARG A 195 -16.50 12.56 5.32
N ALA A 196 -15.93 11.35 5.31
CA ALA A 196 -15.22 10.82 6.45
C ALA A 196 -13.84 11.47 6.60
N ILE A 197 -13.45 11.84 7.82
CA ILE A 197 -12.14 12.45 8.13
C ILE A 197 -11.00 11.56 7.67
N SER A 198 -11.14 10.24 7.83
CA SER A 198 -10.14 9.28 7.37
C SER A 198 -9.89 9.35 5.85
N SER A 199 -10.86 9.81 5.04
CA SER A 199 -10.67 10.01 3.61
C SER A 199 -9.78 11.22 3.34
N VAL A 200 -10.09 12.35 3.98
CA VAL A 200 -9.29 13.59 3.87
C VAL A 200 -7.88 13.33 4.37
N TYR A 201 -7.76 12.66 5.51
CA TYR A 201 -6.47 12.23 6.03
C TYR A 201 -5.71 11.38 5.02
N ARG A 202 -6.31 10.33 4.43
CA ARG A 202 -5.64 9.46 3.44
C ARG A 202 -5.22 10.17 2.16
N GLU A 203 -5.96 11.19 1.74
CA GLU A 203 -5.60 12.04 0.60
C GLU A 203 -4.35 12.89 0.90
N ASN A 204 -4.17 13.23 2.18
CA ASN A 204 -3.05 14.00 2.70
C ASN A 204 -1.97 13.14 3.39
N CYS A 205 -2.15 11.82 3.52
CA CYS A 205 -1.32 10.94 4.38
C CYS A 205 0.11 10.71 3.86
N ALA A 206 0.34 10.91 2.55
CA ALA A 206 1.70 10.95 2.02
C ALA A 206 2.27 12.36 2.07
N ALA A 207 1.84 13.19 2.99
CA ALA A 207 2.36 14.52 3.15
C ALA A 207 2.44 14.83 4.64
N ALA A 208 3.52 15.47 5.07
CA ALA A 208 3.68 15.85 6.47
C ALA A 208 3.62 17.37 6.59
N VAL A 209 3.12 17.79 7.74
CA VAL A 209 3.12 19.19 8.14
C VAL A 209 4.55 19.60 8.40
N LEU A 210 5.13 20.38 7.49
CA LEU A 210 6.40 21.05 7.70
C LEU A 210 6.13 22.44 8.27
N ARG A 211 6.94 22.83 9.25
CA ARG A 211 6.97 24.20 9.77
C ARG A 211 8.03 24.98 9.02
N ALA A 212 7.61 26.02 8.30
CA ALA A 212 8.54 26.99 7.74
C ALA A 212 9.24 27.77 8.87
N PRO A 213 10.48 28.28 8.63
CA PRO A 213 11.10 29.27 9.50
C PRO A 213 10.22 30.54 9.50
N GLY A 214 9.31 30.64 10.46
CA GLY A 214 8.21 31.64 10.46
C GLY A 214 6.94 31.13 11.15
N GLY A 215 6.83 29.82 11.41
CA GLY A 215 5.70 29.23 12.13
C GLY A 215 4.53 28.81 11.23
N GLU A 216 4.55 29.21 9.95
CA GLU A 216 3.61 28.71 8.94
C GLU A 216 3.76 27.20 8.76
N GLN A 217 2.63 26.51 8.77
CA GLN A 217 2.54 25.08 8.51
C GLN A 217 2.12 24.86 7.07
N PHE A 218 2.87 24.06 6.33
CA PHE A 218 2.51 23.64 4.99
C PHE A 218 2.66 22.13 4.83
N LEU A 219 1.79 21.54 4.02
CA LEU A 219 1.76 20.12 3.77
C LEU A 219 2.70 19.80 2.60
N ALA A 220 3.82 19.11 2.86
CA ALA A 220 4.76 18.71 1.82
C ALA A 220 4.54 17.25 1.41
N PRO A 221 4.28 16.95 0.12
CA PRO A 221 4.12 15.58 -0.34
C PRO A 221 5.43 14.81 -0.28
N PHE A 222 5.41 13.66 0.37
CA PHE A 222 6.48 12.70 0.54
C PHE A 222 6.21 11.42 -0.25
N ALA A 223 6.01 11.56 -1.56
CA ALA A 223 5.88 10.42 -2.47
C ALA A 223 7.02 9.41 -2.30
N PHE A 224 8.23 9.88 -1.94
CA PHE A 224 9.40 9.04 -1.70
C PHE A 224 9.14 7.93 -0.67
N VAL A 225 8.26 8.14 0.32
CA VAL A 225 7.98 7.15 1.38
C VAL A 225 7.25 5.95 0.80
N SER A 226 6.23 6.19 -0.02
CA SER A 226 5.52 5.12 -0.74
C SER A 226 6.38 4.46 -1.81
N ILE A 227 7.28 5.22 -2.46
CA ILE A 227 8.25 4.68 -3.42
C ILE A 227 9.24 3.74 -2.72
N LEU A 228 9.78 4.17 -1.58
CA LEU A 228 10.66 3.36 -0.75
C LEU A 228 9.95 2.08 -0.29
N ALA A 229 8.69 2.20 0.16
CA ALA A 229 7.84 1.07 0.51
C ALA A 229 7.68 0.08 -0.66
N GLY A 230 7.26 0.53 -1.83
CA GLY A 230 7.10 -0.36 -2.99
C GLY A 230 8.44 -1.00 -3.43
N THR A 231 9.53 -0.23 -3.41
CA THR A 231 10.85 -0.70 -3.82
C THR A 231 11.39 -1.78 -2.87
N LEU A 232 11.32 -1.54 -1.56
CA LEU A 232 11.77 -2.50 -0.57
C LEU A 232 10.90 -3.77 -0.56
N LEU A 233 9.59 -3.66 -0.85
CA LEU A 233 8.73 -4.83 -1.02
C LEU A 233 9.19 -5.69 -2.20
N VAL A 234 9.54 -5.07 -3.33
CA VAL A 234 10.11 -5.75 -4.50
C VAL A 234 11.47 -6.37 -4.18
N MET A 235 12.34 -5.68 -3.44
CA MET A 235 13.61 -6.26 -2.99
C MET A 235 13.40 -7.49 -2.10
N HIS A 236 12.39 -7.46 -1.21
CA HIS A 236 12.04 -8.61 -0.38
C HIS A 236 11.54 -9.79 -1.22
N LEU A 237 10.68 -9.52 -2.20
CA LEU A 237 10.23 -10.52 -3.17
C LEU A 237 11.41 -11.18 -3.88
N VAL A 238 12.35 -10.40 -4.41
CA VAL A 238 13.55 -10.93 -5.08
C VAL A 238 14.40 -11.77 -4.11
N SER A 239 14.59 -11.30 -2.88
CA SER A 239 15.37 -12.02 -1.87
C SER A 239 14.77 -13.39 -1.56
N ARG A 240 13.44 -13.51 -1.50
CA ARG A 240 12.74 -14.78 -1.25
C ARG A 240 12.80 -15.72 -2.44
N LEU A 241 12.49 -15.22 -3.63
CA LEU A 241 12.56 -16.00 -4.87
C LEU A 241 13.96 -16.56 -5.13
N ARG A 242 15.02 -15.83 -4.78
CA ARG A 242 16.40 -16.33 -4.86
C ARG A 242 16.74 -17.31 -3.73
N GLY A 243 16.22 -17.09 -2.53
CA GLY A 243 16.39 -18.00 -1.39
C GLY A 243 15.84 -19.39 -1.68
N ASP A 244 14.70 -19.48 -2.37
CA ASP A 244 14.09 -20.77 -2.78
C ASP A 244 14.90 -21.47 -3.88
N CYS A 245 15.54 -20.72 -4.78
CA CYS A 245 16.51 -21.29 -5.73
C CYS A 245 17.81 -21.76 -5.07
N CYS A 246 18.13 -21.22 -3.89
CA CYS A 246 19.34 -21.52 -3.13
C CYS A 246 19.08 -22.39 -1.89
N ALA A 247 17.93 -23.06 -1.80
CA ALA A 247 17.66 -24.06 -0.76
C ALA A 247 18.79 -25.11 -0.80
N VAL A 248 19.69 -24.94 0.16
CA VAL A 248 21.00 -25.55 0.30
C VAL A 248 20.85 -27.07 0.33
N GLN A 249 21.52 -27.77 -0.59
CA GLN A 249 21.83 -29.18 -0.38
C GLN A 249 22.48 -29.29 1.00
N PRO A 250 21.95 -30.11 1.93
CA PRO A 250 22.64 -30.29 3.20
C PRO A 250 24.05 -30.77 2.88
N LEU A 251 25.06 -30.04 3.35
CA LEU A 251 26.43 -30.53 3.36
C LEU A 251 26.44 -31.78 4.23
N GLY A 252 26.19 -32.92 3.59
CA GLY A 252 26.39 -34.22 4.20
C GLY A 252 27.84 -34.30 4.66
N PRO A 253 28.12 -34.92 5.83
CA PRO A 253 29.48 -35.02 6.32
C PRO A 253 30.32 -35.74 5.26
N SER A 254 31.35 -35.04 4.76
CA SER A 254 32.28 -35.64 3.81
C SER A 254 32.91 -36.87 4.46
N ALA A 255 32.62 -38.04 3.93
CA ALA A 255 33.36 -39.25 4.24
C ALA A 255 34.80 -39.07 3.76
N ARG A 256 35.67 -38.53 4.63
CA ARG A 256 37.11 -38.67 4.48
C ARG A 256 37.51 -40.00 5.08
N GLY A 257 37.56 -40.99 4.21
CA GLY A 257 38.41 -42.15 4.44
C GLY A 257 39.87 -41.77 4.24
N HIS A 258 40.69 -42.03 5.24
CA HIS A 258 42.10 -42.38 5.15
C HIS A 258 42.31 -43.39 6.29
N ARG A 259 42.45 -44.69 5.98
CA ARG A 259 43.75 -45.37 5.78
C ARG A 259 44.79 -44.97 6.81
#